data_AF-A0A0G1NCJ3-F1
#
_entry.id   AF-A0A0G1NCJ3-F1
#
_cell.length_a   1.000
_cell.length_b   1.000
_cell.length_c   1.000
_cell.angle_alpha   90.00
_cell.angle_beta   90.00
_cell.angle_gamma   90.00
#
_symmetry.space_group_name_H-M   'P 1'
#
loop_
_entity.id
_entity.type
_entity.pdbx_description
1 polymer ?
#
loop_
_entity_poly.entity_id
_entity_poly.type
_entity_poly.pdbx_seq_one_letter_code
_entity_poly.pdbx_strand_id
1 'polypeptide(L)'
;MAKTQIPYVITCGDEGVQVNVGVRLAFVGAGYELPGFHEVVKILKKLFGSKLYIVSNQENDWVKQKMNLSDWEQTNASAQQQIEALADKERLLYVGYLPFADPKKLKYGIKGHMVRPKKVHVANKICFTLGGGEQIYNLGCYRISADWVGSAPKNLVEQVIKPQVEFYKKLSSGKLQLVYELGGELGEKIAKKNLKSLQKIGLKPVPLS
;
A
#
# COMPACT_ATOMS: atom_id res chain seq x y z
N MET A 1 -5.43 -31.10 5.06
CA MET A 1 -6.09 -29.78 5.07
C MET A 1 -5.10 -28.76 4.54
N ALA A 2 -5.34 -28.17 3.35
CA ALA A 2 -4.47 -27.12 2.84
C ALA A 2 -4.55 -25.92 3.79
N LYS A 3 -3.42 -25.48 4.35
CA LYS A 3 -3.36 -24.22 5.11
C LYS A 3 -3.91 -23.13 4.21
N THR A 4 -5.03 -22.52 4.58
CA THR A 4 -5.58 -21.37 3.89
C THR A 4 -4.56 -20.24 4.01
N GLN A 5 -3.83 -19.94 2.94
CA GLN A 5 -2.85 -18.87 2.93
C GLN A 5 -3.59 -17.54 3.19
N ILE A 6 -3.07 -16.73 4.11
CA ILE A 6 -3.65 -15.41 4.40
C ILE A 6 -3.51 -14.55 3.13
N PRO A 7 -4.59 -13.90 2.65
CA PRO A 7 -4.55 -13.19 1.38
C PRO A 7 -3.73 -11.89 1.48
N TYR A 8 -2.88 -11.66 0.48
CA TYR A 8 -2.17 -10.39 0.30
C TYR A 8 -3.01 -9.41 -0.52
N VAL A 9 -3.31 -8.25 0.07
CA VAL A 9 -4.26 -7.26 -0.46
C VAL A 9 -3.55 -5.94 -0.73
N ILE A 10 -3.43 -5.59 -2.01
CA ILE A 10 -2.95 -4.29 -2.46
C ILE A 10 -4.00 -3.22 -2.20
N THR A 11 -3.60 -2.11 -1.58
CA THR A 11 -4.48 -0.96 -1.31
C THR A 11 -3.68 0.33 -1.16
N CYS A 12 -4.37 1.47 -1.04
CA CYS A 12 -3.74 2.75 -0.74
C CYS A 12 -2.89 2.67 0.54
N GLY A 13 -1.79 3.40 0.61
CA GLY A 13 -0.98 3.58 1.81
C GLY A 13 -1.50 4.63 2.81
N ASP A 14 -2.73 5.13 2.64
CA ASP A 14 -3.39 6.04 3.59
C ASP A 14 -3.49 5.41 4.99
N GLU A 15 -3.23 6.20 6.02
CA GLU A 15 -3.20 5.75 7.42
C GLU A 15 -4.55 5.22 7.92
N GLY A 16 -5.65 5.68 7.32
CA GLY A 16 -7.00 5.28 7.69
C GLY A 16 -7.40 3.92 7.14
N VAL A 17 -6.66 3.35 6.20
CA VAL A 17 -6.97 2.04 5.61
C VAL A 17 -6.60 0.93 6.61
N GLN A 18 -7.59 0.20 7.11
CA GLN A 18 -7.38 -0.99 7.94
C GLN A 18 -7.91 -2.23 7.24
N VAL A 19 -7.05 -3.24 7.09
CA VAL A 19 -7.41 -4.59 6.61
C VAL A 19 -7.48 -5.51 7.83
N ASN A 20 -8.68 -5.87 8.26
CA ASN A 20 -8.91 -6.72 9.44
C ASN A 20 -8.71 -8.21 9.12
N VAL A 21 -8.92 -8.63 7.88
CA VAL A 21 -8.66 -10.01 7.40
C VAL A 21 -7.91 -9.94 6.09
N GLY A 22 -6.66 -10.40 6.10
CA GLY A 22 -5.68 -10.27 5.02
C GLY A 22 -4.43 -9.52 5.48
N VAL A 23 -3.41 -9.47 4.62
CA VAL A 23 -2.19 -8.69 4.85
C VAL A 23 -2.12 -7.57 3.81
N ARG A 24 -1.99 -6.33 4.28
CA ARG A 24 -1.96 -5.16 3.40
C ARG A 24 -0.61 -4.98 2.74
N LEU A 25 -0.64 -4.85 1.41
CA LEU A 25 0.46 -4.36 0.58
C LEU A 25 0.14 -2.93 0.13
N ALA A 26 0.80 -1.95 0.73
CA ALA A 26 0.44 -0.54 0.61
C ALA A 26 1.18 0.16 -0.53
N PHE A 27 0.43 0.76 -1.46
CA PHE A 27 0.96 1.63 -2.52
C PHE A 27 0.05 2.84 -2.66
N VAL A 28 0.55 4.05 -2.90
CA VAL A 28 -0.32 5.21 -3.18
C VAL A 28 -1.36 4.88 -4.25
N GLY A 29 -2.62 5.23 -4.02
CA GLY A 29 -3.68 4.94 -4.99
C GLY A 29 -3.84 3.46 -5.32
N ALA A 30 -3.41 2.53 -4.45
CA ALA A 30 -3.33 1.10 -4.75
C ALA A 30 -2.52 0.77 -6.03
N GLY A 31 -1.62 1.66 -6.45
CA GLY A 31 -0.80 1.53 -7.66
C GLY A 31 -1.36 2.22 -8.91
N TYR A 32 -2.55 2.84 -8.86
CA TYR A 32 -3.11 3.59 -9.99
C TYR A 32 -2.15 4.70 -10.43
N GLU A 33 -1.76 4.72 -11.72
CA GLU A 33 -0.79 5.70 -12.27
C GLU A 33 0.53 5.82 -11.47
N LEU A 34 0.91 4.81 -10.70
CA LEU A 34 2.20 4.75 -10.04
C LEU A 34 3.24 4.22 -11.04
N PRO A 35 4.28 4.99 -11.39
CA PRO A 35 5.26 4.55 -12.38
C PRO A 35 5.97 3.27 -11.93
N GLY A 36 6.12 2.30 -12.85
CA GLY A 36 6.80 1.02 -12.57
C GLY A 36 5.96 0.01 -11.78
N PHE A 37 4.68 0.30 -11.51
CA PHE A 37 3.84 -0.58 -10.71
C PHE A 37 3.62 -1.96 -11.34
N HIS A 38 3.53 -2.04 -12.66
CA HIS A 38 3.41 -3.30 -13.40
C HIS A 38 4.57 -4.26 -13.11
N GLU A 39 5.81 -3.76 -13.14
CA GLU A 39 7.02 -4.51 -12.83
C GLU A 39 7.02 -4.95 -11.36
N VAL A 40 6.55 -4.09 -10.46
CA VAL A 40 6.41 -4.42 -9.04
C VAL A 40 5.40 -5.55 -8.84
N VAL A 41 4.23 -5.52 -9.49
CA VAL A 41 3.24 -6.60 -9.40
C VAL A 41 3.84 -7.94 -9.83
N LYS A 42 4.64 -7.98 -10.91
CA LYS A 42 5.35 -9.21 -11.32
C LYS A 42 6.29 -9.72 -10.23
N ILE A 43 7.00 -8.84 -9.53
CA ILE A 43 7.89 -9.22 -8.43
C ILE A 43 7.09 -9.70 -7.22
N LEU A 44 6.03 -8.98 -6.83
CA LEU A 44 5.15 -9.36 -5.73
C LEU A 44 4.54 -10.75 -5.96
N LYS A 45 4.08 -11.05 -7.18
CA LYS A 45 3.54 -12.38 -7.52
C LYS A 45 4.56 -13.51 -7.38
N LYS A 46 5.85 -13.22 -7.58
CA LYS A 46 6.93 -14.20 -7.35
C LYS A 46 7.22 -14.39 -5.86
N LEU A 47 7.06 -13.35 -5.05
CA LEU A 47 7.33 -13.38 -3.61
C LEU A 47 6.19 -14.01 -2.80
N PHE A 48 4.95 -13.63 -3.12
CA PHE A 48 3.76 -13.93 -2.32
C PHE A 48 2.79 -14.92 -2.99
N GLY A 49 3.11 -15.35 -4.23
CA GLY A 49 2.27 -16.23 -5.03
C GLY A 49 1.43 -15.48 -6.08
N SER A 50 0.89 -16.23 -7.04
CA SER A 50 0.22 -15.67 -8.22
C SER A 50 -1.12 -15.00 -7.90
N LYS A 51 -1.78 -15.38 -6.80
CA LYS A 51 -3.07 -14.85 -6.36
C LYS A 51 -2.86 -13.68 -5.41
N LEU A 52 -2.82 -12.48 -5.98
CA LEU A 52 -2.84 -11.22 -5.23
C LEU A 52 -4.19 -10.54 -5.40
N TYR A 53 -4.62 -9.86 -4.34
CA TYR A 53 -5.89 -9.16 -4.26
C TYR A 53 -5.63 -7.66 -4.32
N ILE A 54 -6.61 -6.88 -4.78
CA ILE A 54 -6.54 -5.42 -4.78
C ILE A 54 -7.89 -4.82 -4.40
N VAL A 55 -7.86 -3.75 -3.62
CA VAL A 55 -9.06 -3.08 -3.10
C VAL A 55 -8.93 -1.57 -3.25
N SER A 56 -10.03 -0.91 -3.58
CA SER A 56 -10.13 0.55 -3.57
C SER A 56 -10.57 1.05 -2.18
N ASN A 57 -10.33 2.33 -1.88
CA ASN A 57 -10.71 2.92 -0.60
C ASN A 57 -11.37 4.29 -0.78
N GLN A 58 -12.18 4.66 0.21
CA GLN A 58 -12.81 5.97 0.28
C GLN A 58 -11.80 7.09 0.51
N GLU A 59 -12.09 8.26 -0.07
CA GLU A 59 -11.26 9.47 0.03
C GLU A 59 -9.80 9.23 -0.36
N ASN A 60 -9.57 8.69 -1.55
CA ASN A 60 -8.22 8.46 -2.06
C ASN A 60 -7.61 9.73 -2.67
N ASP A 61 -6.75 10.42 -1.92
CA ASP A 61 -6.08 11.66 -2.36
C ASP A 61 -5.25 11.50 -3.63
N TRP A 62 -4.60 10.34 -3.82
CA TRP A 62 -3.77 10.11 -5.00
C TRP A 62 -4.62 10.08 -6.27
N VAL A 63 -5.72 9.32 -6.27
CA VAL A 63 -6.67 9.26 -7.39
C VAL A 63 -7.26 10.65 -7.64
N LYS A 64 -7.68 11.36 -6.59
CA LYS A 64 -8.21 12.73 -6.70
C LYS A 64 -7.23 13.66 -7.43
N GLN A 65 -5.95 13.63 -7.06
CA GLN A 65 -4.92 14.46 -7.67
C GLN A 65 -4.59 14.06 -9.10
N LYS A 66 -4.43 12.75 -9.37
CA LYS A 66 -4.08 12.25 -10.72
C LYS A 66 -5.16 12.53 -11.76
N MET A 67 -6.41 12.42 -11.34
CA MET A 67 -7.56 12.66 -12.22
C MET A 67 -8.08 14.10 -12.15
N ASN A 68 -7.43 14.98 -11.36
CA ASN A 68 -7.84 16.38 -11.15
C ASN A 68 -9.33 16.53 -10.77
N LEU A 69 -9.81 15.69 -9.85
CA LEU A 69 -11.21 15.64 -9.45
C LEU A 69 -11.52 16.69 -8.38
N SER A 70 -12.67 17.35 -8.52
CA SER A 70 -13.09 18.46 -7.65
C SER A 70 -13.68 17.96 -6.32
N ASP A 71 -14.49 16.91 -6.36
CA ASP A 71 -15.22 16.39 -5.19
C ASP A 71 -14.92 14.92 -4.86
N TRP A 72 -15.34 14.51 -3.67
CA TRP A 72 -15.07 13.17 -3.14
C TRP A 72 -16.02 12.10 -3.68
N GLU A 73 -17.22 12.47 -4.14
CA GLU A 73 -18.15 11.50 -4.71
C GLU A 73 -17.61 10.97 -6.03
N GLN A 74 -17.19 11.87 -6.92
CA GLN A 74 -16.48 11.56 -8.15
C GLN A 74 -15.20 10.79 -7.86
N THR A 75 -14.40 11.23 -6.90
CA THR A 75 -13.17 10.53 -6.50
C THR A 75 -13.45 9.08 -6.09
N ASN A 76 -14.49 8.83 -5.29
CA ASN A 76 -14.84 7.49 -4.83
C ASN A 76 -15.34 6.58 -5.96
N ALA A 77 -16.15 7.12 -6.87
CA ALA A 77 -16.62 6.39 -8.05
C ALA A 77 -15.45 6.06 -8.99
N SER A 78 -14.62 7.05 -9.31
CA SER A 78 -13.44 6.87 -10.16
C SER A 78 -12.43 5.91 -9.54
N ALA A 79 -12.16 5.99 -8.24
CA ALA A 79 -11.26 5.06 -7.58
C ALA A 79 -11.74 3.61 -7.70
N GLN A 80 -13.04 3.33 -7.55
CA GLN A 80 -13.55 1.97 -7.74
C GLN A 80 -13.33 1.47 -9.17
N GLN A 81 -13.72 2.28 -10.15
CA GLN A 81 -13.61 1.91 -11.57
C GLN A 81 -12.15 1.73 -12.01
N GLN A 82 -11.29 2.68 -11.67
CA GLN A 82 -9.89 2.67 -12.11
C GLN A 82 -9.08 1.55 -11.45
N ILE A 83 -9.37 1.23 -10.18
CA ILE A 83 -8.70 0.12 -9.49
C ILE A 83 -9.19 -1.23 -9.97
N GLU A 84 -10.47 -1.37 -10.30
CA GLU A 84 -10.99 -2.58 -10.95
C GLU A 84 -10.34 -2.79 -12.33
N ALA A 85 -10.27 -1.74 -13.16
CA ALA A 85 -9.60 -1.81 -14.46
C ALA A 85 -8.09 -2.13 -14.33
N LEU A 86 -7.42 -1.56 -13.33
CA LEU A 86 -6.02 -1.89 -13.01
C LEU A 86 -5.89 -3.36 -12.59
N ALA A 87 -6.84 -3.88 -11.81
CA ALA A 87 -6.85 -5.27 -11.40
C ALA A 87 -6.91 -6.21 -12.60
N ASP A 88 -7.78 -5.93 -13.57
CA ASP A 88 -7.90 -6.72 -14.79
C ASP A 88 -6.61 -6.68 -15.62
N LYS A 89 -6.07 -5.47 -15.83
CA LYS A 89 -4.79 -5.27 -16.55
C LYS A 89 -3.65 -6.06 -15.93
N GLU A 90 -3.54 -6.04 -14.61
CA GLU A 90 -2.46 -6.66 -13.86
C GLU A 90 -2.74 -8.12 -13.46
N ARG A 91 -3.91 -8.66 -13.83
CA ARG A 91 -4.41 -9.98 -13.43
C ARG A 91 -4.41 -10.16 -11.91
N LEU A 92 -4.91 -9.17 -11.20
CA LEU A 92 -5.16 -9.17 -9.76
C LEU A 92 -6.64 -9.45 -9.50
N LEU A 93 -6.98 -9.88 -8.29
CA LEU A 93 -8.37 -10.11 -7.91
C LEU A 93 -8.94 -8.86 -7.24
N TYR A 94 -9.78 -8.10 -7.94
CA TYR A 94 -10.46 -6.95 -7.35
C TYR A 94 -11.49 -7.39 -6.31
N VAL A 95 -11.41 -6.85 -5.09
CA VAL A 95 -12.20 -7.35 -3.95
C VAL A 95 -13.30 -6.41 -3.50
N GLY A 96 -13.29 -5.16 -3.96
CA GLY A 96 -14.31 -4.16 -3.69
C GLY A 96 -13.74 -2.85 -3.16
N TYR A 97 -14.48 -2.23 -2.25
CA TYR A 97 -14.27 -0.86 -1.78
C TYR A 97 -14.31 -0.78 -0.25
N LEU A 98 -13.37 -0.04 0.34
CA LEU A 98 -13.27 0.21 1.79
C LEU A 98 -13.93 1.56 2.15
N PRO A 99 -15.11 1.57 2.80
CA PRO A 99 -15.78 2.80 3.20
C PRO A 99 -15.36 3.29 4.59
N PHE A 100 -15.69 4.54 4.93
CA PHE A 100 -15.74 5.03 6.31
C PHE A 100 -17.01 4.50 7.00
N ALA A 101 -16.92 3.27 7.52
CA ALA A 101 -17.98 2.58 8.24
C ALA A 101 -17.38 1.45 9.07
N ASP A 102 -18.22 0.64 9.72
CA ASP A 102 -17.77 -0.61 10.34
C ASP A 102 -17.06 -1.54 9.33
N PRO A 103 -16.11 -2.39 9.79
CA PRO A 103 -15.40 -3.33 8.94
C PRO A 103 -16.30 -4.15 8.02
N LYS A 104 -16.18 -3.94 6.70
CA LYS A 104 -17.02 -4.60 5.70
C LYS A 104 -16.38 -5.90 5.22
N LYS A 105 -17.17 -6.98 5.13
CA LYS A 105 -16.76 -8.21 4.44
C LYS A 105 -16.83 -7.98 2.93
N LEU A 106 -15.70 -8.20 2.26
CA LEU A 106 -15.50 -8.02 0.83
C LEU A 106 -15.48 -9.39 0.12
N LYS A 107 -15.15 -9.41 -1.17
CA LYS A 107 -14.95 -10.66 -1.92
C LYS A 107 -13.77 -11.45 -1.34
N TYR A 108 -13.75 -12.76 -1.60
CA TYR A 108 -12.66 -13.68 -1.23
C TYR A 108 -12.31 -13.74 0.26
N GLY A 109 -13.28 -13.41 1.14
CA GLY A 109 -13.10 -13.50 2.59
C GLY A 109 -12.29 -12.37 3.22
N ILE A 110 -11.90 -11.35 2.44
CA ILE A 110 -11.20 -10.17 2.94
C ILE A 110 -12.17 -9.27 3.72
N LYS A 111 -11.67 -8.60 4.75
CA LYS A 111 -12.45 -7.66 5.58
C LYS A 111 -11.63 -6.42 5.88
N GLY A 112 -12.22 -5.24 5.78
CA GLY A 112 -11.54 -3.97 6.02
C GLY A 112 -12.48 -2.76 5.98
N HIS A 113 -11.94 -1.59 6.31
CA HIS A 113 -12.62 -0.29 6.26
C HIS A 113 -11.64 0.87 6.36
N MET A 114 -12.16 2.10 6.31
CA MET A 114 -11.47 3.32 6.66
C MET A 114 -11.82 3.75 8.09
N VAL A 115 -10.83 4.12 8.92
CA VAL A 115 -11.03 4.38 10.36
C VAL A 115 -10.82 5.81 10.84
N ARG A 116 -10.24 6.70 10.03
CA ARG A 116 -10.02 8.09 10.42
C ARG A 116 -11.28 8.95 10.19
N PRO A 117 -11.43 10.12 10.84
CA PRO A 117 -12.45 11.08 10.42
C PRO A 117 -12.22 11.51 8.96
N LYS A 118 -13.31 11.68 8.22
CA LYS A 118 -13.27 12.15 6.82
C LYS A 118 -12.45 13.44 6.71
N LYS A 119 -11.59 13.52 5.68
CA LYS A 119 -10.71 14.67 5.38
C LYS A 119 -9.71 15.06 6.47
N VAL A 120 -9.55 14.27 7.53
CA VAL A 120 -8.54 14.53 8.58
C VAL A 120 -7.42 13.52 8.42
N HIS A 121 -6.20 14.02 8.25
CA HIS A 121 -4.99 13.20 8.29
C HIS A 121 -4.27 13.36 9.63
N VAL A 122 -3.85 12.23 10.21
CA VAL A 122 -3.18 12.21 11.53
C VAL A 122 -1.79 11.56 11.48
N ALA A 123 -1.39 11.07 10.30
CA ALA A 123 -0.10 10.43 10.12
C ALA A 123 1.06 11.40 10.37
N ASN A 124 2.03 10.97 11.19
CA ASN A 124 3.28 11.67 11.47
C ASN A 124 4.52 10.90 11.00
N LYS A 125 4.32 9.71 10.40
CA LYS A 125 5.38 8.85 9.87
C LYS A 125 5.01 8.29 8.50
N ILE A 126 6.03 7.88 7.75
CA ILE A 126 5.90 6.94 6.63
C ILE A 126 6.59 5.66 7.08
N CYS A 127 5.85 4.56 7.19
CA CYS A 127 6.37 3.26 7.54
C CYS A 127 6.52 2.36 6.31
N PHE A 128 7.74 1.87 6.10
CA PHE A 128 8.04 0.87 5.08
C PHE A 128 7.83 -0.54 5.63
N THR A 129 7.03 -1.34 4.93
CA THR A 129 6.93 -2.79 5.19
C THR A 129 8.01 -3.50 4.41
N LEU A 130 8.83 -4.32 5.07
CA LEU A 130 10.00 -4.94 4.46
C LEU A 130 9.98 -6.47 4.49
N GLY A 131 9.17 -7.07 5.35
CA GLY A 131 9.18 -8.51 5.62
C GLY A 131 7.97 -9.29 5.12
N GLY A 132 6.98 -8.64 4.49
CA GLY A 132 5.79 -9.30 3.98
C GLY A 132 4.50 -8.56 4.30
N GLY A 133 4.45 -7.26 4.02
CA GLY A 133 3.26 -6.41 4.19
C GLY A 133 3.04 -5.91 5.62
N GLU A 134 1.93 -5.19 5.84
CA GLU A 134 1.63 -4.53 7.11
C GLU A 134 1.41 -5.53 8.25
N GLN A 135 2.25 -5.44 9.30
CA GLN A 135 2.15 -6.31 10.48
C GLN A 135 1.36 -5.68 11.62
N ILE A 136 1.53 -4.37 11.81
CA ILE A 136 0.90 -3.63 12.90
C ILE A 136 0.08 -2.52 12.28
N TYR A 137 -1.23 -2.49 12.50
CA TYR A 137 -2.03 -1.35 12.08
C TYR A 137 -1.70 -0.11 12.95
N ASN A 138 -1.41 1.04 12.33
CA ASN A 138 -1.06 2.27 13.05
C ASN A 138 -1.54 3.53 12.31
N LEU A 139 -2.54 4.22 12.88
CA LEU A 139 -3.08 5.50 12.38
C LEU A 139 -2.04 6.61 12.24
N GLY A 140 -0.92 6.55 12.96
CA GLY A 140 0.19 7.50 12.84
C GLY A 140 1.08 7.28 11.62
N CYS A 141 0.82 6.26 10.78
CA CYS A 141 1.69 5.86 9.68
C CYS A 141 0.95 5.86 8.34
N TYR A 142 1.46 6.63 7.38
CA TYR A 142 1.33 6.25 5.98
C TYR A 142 2.14 4.97 5.74
N ARG A 143 1.65 4.07 4.90
CA ARG A 143 2.28 2.77 4.62
C ARG A 143 2.83 2.74 3.20
N ILE A 144 4.04 2.20 3.03
CA ILE A 144 4.61 1.88 1.72
C ILE A 144 5.19 0.47 1.78
N SER A 145 4.68 -0.43 0.93
CA SER A 145 5.22 -1.77 0.81
C SER A 145 6.48 -1.78 -0.03
N ALA A 146 7.59 -2.06 0.64
CA ALA A 146 8.94 -2.15 0.09
C ALA A 146 9.49 -3.58 0.20
N ASP A 147 8.61 -4.57 0.32
CA ASP A 147 8.95 -5.99 0.46
C ASP A 147 9.66 -6.59 -0.77
N TRP A 148 9.66 -5.86 -1.88
CA TRP A 148 10.16 -6.27 -3.20
C TRP A 148 11.48 -5.61 -3.61
N VAL A 149 11.88 -4.52 -2.95
CA VAL A 149 12.95 -3.61 -3.44
C VAL A 149 14.34 -4.25 -3.43
N GLY A 150 14.55 -5.29 -2.63
CA GLY A 150 15.75 -6.12 -2.64
C GLY A 150 15.87 -7.01 -3.88
N SER A 151 14.80 -7.19 -4.64
CA SER A 151 14.73 -8.05 -5.83
C SER A 151 14.56 -7.25 -7.12
N ALA A 152 14.67 -5.92 -7.06
CA ALA A 152 14.50 -5.02 -8.17
C ALA A 152 15.80 -4.24 -8.47
N PRO A 153 15.99 -3.78 -9.71
CA PRO A 153 17.07 -2.87 -10.04
C PRO A 153 16.83 -1.49 -9.40
N LYS A 154 17.91 -0.77 -9.09
CA LYS A 154 17.88 0.50 -8.35
C LYS A 154 16.97 1.54 -9.01
N ASN A 155 17.00 1.66 -10.33
CA ASN A 155 16.18 2.62 -11.08
C ASN A 155 14.67 2.39 -10.87
N LEU A 156 14.21 1.13 -10.89
CA LEU A 156 12.81 0.78 -10.62
C LEU A 156 12.44 1.12 -9.17
N VAL A 157 13.33 0.82 -8.22
CA VAL A 157 13.13 1.16 -6.80
C VAL A 157 12.95 2.66 -6.62
N GLU A 158 13.81 3.48 -7.24
CA GLU A 158 13.69 4.94 -7.18
C GLU A 158 12.40 5.45 -7.83
N GLN A 159 12.08 4.93 -9.02
CA GLN A 159 10.91 5.30 -9.81
C GLN A 159 9.60 5.03 -9.06
N VAL A 160 9.54 3.96 -8.26
CA VAL A 160 8.31 3.59 -7.53
C VAL A 160 8.28 4.20 -6.13
N ILE A 161 9.39 4.18 -5.39
CA ILE A 161 9.39 4.58 -3.97
C ILE A 161 9.40 6.10 -3.80
N LYS A 162 10.20 6.84 -4.58
CA LYS A 162 10.35 8.30 -4.38
C LYS A 162 9.02 9.05 -4.59
N PRO A 163 8.22 8.79 -5.64
CA PRO A 163 6.95 9.50 -5.82
C PRO A 163 5.96 9.29 -4.67
N GLN A 164 5.96 8.11 -4.06
CA GLN A 164 5.11 7.82 -2.90
C GLN A 164 5.53 8.60 -1.67
N VAL A 165 6.83 8.62 -1.39
CA VAL A 165 7.40 9.39 -0.26
C VAL A 165 7.14 10.89 -0.45
N GLU A 166 7.34 11.41 -1.66
CA GLU A 166 7.10 12.81 -2.00
C GLU A 166 5.63 13.17 -1.87
N PHE A 167 4.74 12.30 -2.34
CA PHE A 167 3.30 12.49 -2.22
C PHE A 167 2.86 12.60 -0.75
N TYR A 168 3.25 11.64 0.09
CA TYR A 168 2.87 11.69 1.50
C TYR A 168 3.47 12.89 2.23
N LYS A 169 4.70 13.31 1.89
CA LYS A 169 5.30 14.54 2.42
C LYS A 169 4.57 15.81 2.00
N LYS A 170 3.97 15.86 0.80
CA LYS A 170 3.13 16.98 0.35
C LYS A 170 1.76 16.96 0.99
N LEU A 171 1.21 15.77 1.23
CA LEU A 171 -0.10 15.57 1.84
C LEU A 171 -0.10 15.91 3.33
N SER A 172 0.98 15.59 4.04
CA SER A 172 1.14 15.97 5.45
C SER A 172 1.62 17.41 5.60
N SER A 173 1.03 18.15 6.53
CA SER A 173 1.47 19.49 6.92
C SER A 173 2.77 19.50 7.75
N GLY A 174 3.24 18.34 8.19
CA GLY A 174 4.38 18.18 9.09
C GLY A 174 5.55 17.37 8.52
N LYS A 175 6.67 17.39 9.24
CA LYS A 175 7.83 16.57 8.90
C LYS A 175 7.55 15.10 9.22
N LEU A 176 7.32 14.29 8.18
CA LEU A 176 7.14 12.86 8.32
C LEU A 176 8.48 12.16 8.60
N GLN A 177 8.56 11.46 9.73
CA GLN A 177 9.69 10.56 10.01
C GLN A 177 9.56 9.28 9.16
N LEU A 178 10.67 8.83 8.58
CA LEU A 178 10.72 7.55 7.88
C LEU A 178 11.01 6.44 8.88
N VAL A 179 10.17 5.42 8.92
CA VAL A 179 10.32 4.25 9.79
C VAL A 179 10.14 2.94 9.01
N TYR A 180 10.49 1.80 9.60
CA TYR A 180 10.32 0.50 8.96
C TYR A 180 9.91 -0.62 9.92
N GLU A 181 9.28 -1.66 9.37
CA GLU A 181 9.02 -2.93 10.04
C GLU A 181 9.65 -4.09 9.26
N LEU A 182 10.27 -5.02 9.99
CA LEU A 182 10.96 -6.18 9.41
C LEU A 182 10.14 -7.48 9.45
N GLY A 183 9.02 -7.49 10.18
CA GLY A 183 8.19 -8.68 10.34
C GLY A 183 7.44 -9.06 9.07
N GLY A 184 7.06 -10.34 9.00
CA GLY A 184 6.27 -10.92 7.90
C GLY A 184 6.85 -12.24 7.37
N GLU A 185 6.17 -12.83 6.39
CA GLU A 185 6.46 -14.20 5.92
C GLU A 185 7.77 -14.35 5.11
N LEU A 186 8.33 -13.25 4.57
CA LEU A 186 9.58 -13.29 3.80
C LEU A 186 10.81 -13.50 4.71
N GLY A 187 10.65 -13.27 6.01
CA GLY A 187 11.70 -13.44 7.01
C GLY A 187 12.77 -12.35 7.01
N GLU A 188 13.51 -12.29 8.12
CA GLU A 188 14.42 -11.19 8.43
C GLU A 188 15.56 -11.01 7.42
N LYS A 189 16.04 -12.12 6.81
CA LYS A 189 17.10 -12.07 5.80
C LYS A 189 16.68 -11.26 4.57
N ILE A 190 15.45 -11.47 4.08
CA ILE A 190 14.90 -10.72 2.95
C ILE A 190 14.58 -9.30 3.39
N ALA A 191 13.99 -9.11 4.57
CA ALA A 191 13.68 -7.78 5.10
C ALA A 191 14.93 -6.88 5.23
N LYS A 192 16.06 -7.44 5.71
CA LYS A 192 17.35 -6.72 5.76
C LYS A 192 17.89 -6.40 4.37
N LYS A 193 17.68 -7.25 3.37
CA LYS A 193 18.04 -6.97 1.97
C LYS A 193 17.23 -5.79 1.43
N ASN A 194 15.92 -5.78 1.70
CA ASN A 194 15.02 -4.69 1.33
C ASN A 194 15.43 -3.37 1.98
N LEU A 195 15.74 -3.38 3.28
CA LEU A 195 16.24 -2.21 4.00
C LEU A 195 17.50 -1.63 3.34
N LYS A 196 18.49 -2.48 3.02
CA LYS A 196 19.72 -2.05 2.34
C LYS A 196 19.44 -1.44 0.98
N SER A 197 18.48 -1.98 0.23
CA SER A 197 18.06 -1.40 -1.06
C SER A 197 17.42 -0.01 -0.90
N LEU A 198 16.59 0.21 0.13
CA LEU A 198 16.08 1.56 0.44
C LEU A 198 17.20 2.54 0.82
N GLN A 199 18.19 2.08 1.60
CA GLN A 199 19.35 2.90 1.97
C GLN A 199 20.19 3.31 0.75
N LYS A 200 20.35 2.42 -0.24
CA LYS A 200 21.07 2.71 -1.50
C LYS A 200 20.42 3.80 -2.37
N ILE A 201 19.14 4.09 -2.17
CA ILE A 201 18.44 5.18 -2.85
C ILE A 201 18.35 6.46 -2.00
N GLY A 202 19.08 6.51 -0.88
CA GLY A 202 19.22 7.69 -0.02
C GLY A 202 18.21 7.79 1.12
N LEU A 203 17.34 6.79 1.31
CA LEU A 203 16.38 6.79 2.42
C LEU A 203 17.02 6.24 3.70
N LYS A 204 16.78 6.90 4.83
CA LYS A 204 17.31 6.51 6.14
C LYS A 204 16.17 6.24 7.13
N PRO A 205 15.31 5.23 6.89
CA PRO A 205 14.26 4.90 7.84
C PRO A 205 14.87 4.28 9.11
N VAL A 206 14.26 4.52 10.26
CA VAL A 206 14.63 3.92 11.55
C VAL A 206 13.62 2.82 11.93
N PRO A 207 13.95 1.88 12.85
CA PRO A 207 12.96 0.92 13.33
C PRO A 207 11.68 1.62 13.81
N LEU A 208 10.52 1.06 13.49
CA LEU A 208 9.26 1.47 14.11
C LEU A 208 9.32 1.08 15.60
N SER A 209 9.33 2.09 16.47
CA SER A 209 9.26 1.97 17.93
C SER A 209 7.86 1.65 18.42
#